data_AF-A0A836X8S5-F1
#
_entry.id   AF-A0A836X8S5-F1
#
_cell.length_a   1.000
_cell.length_b   1.000
_cell.length_c   1.000
_cell.angle_alpha   90.00
_cell.angle_beta   90.00
_cell.angle_gamma   90.00
#
_symmetry.space_group_name_H-M   'P 1'
#
loop_
_entity.id
_entity.type
_entity.pdbx_description
1 polymer ?
#
loop_
_entity_poly.entity_id
_entity_poly.type
_entity_poly.pdbx_seq_one_letter_code
_entity_poly.pdbx_strand_id
1 'polypeptide(L)'
;MNYFRPVYPFLLGLGFILWSTTFLKLALLNSLGQLALFTVVVCIPIWRTGRMSYVDIGWPWGLVLLGIISFCFSDGYWLRSLIVSSVVILIGLRMGLGALKMWRLGFLEKEFPRYQYQRIVWKEEGKNNTALALQIDAIAQGLANASFLAFPIFIIASNGDQEFLVLEIVGLVIWILAFLMESIADFQKVRFLKEMKREGKHRQVCNVGLWKYCRHPNYFAEWMVWNGLVIAAIPSWLSLKGFESEPVWLLLGIGLLSASKFMYTTLVYTTGAVPSEYYSVQKRPDYKDYQEQTNRFFPGPRKS
;
A
#
# COMPACT_ATOMS: atom_id res chain seq x y z
N MET A 1 6.35 -9.49 24.55
CA MET A 1 7.22 -9.06 23.42
C MET A 1 6.58 -9.21 22.03
N ASN A 2 5.47 -9.96 21.85
CA ASN A 2 4.87 -10.19 20.53
C ASN A 2 4.13 -8.99 19.89
N TYR A 3 3.75 -7.97 20.66
CA TYR A 3 3.00 -6.81 20.12
C TYR A 3 3.80 -5.99 19.11
N PHE A 4 5.07 -5.74 19.40
CA PHE A 4 5.91 -4.82 18.62
C PHE A 4 6.63 -5.50 17.44
N ARG A 5 6.50 -6.83 17.29
CA ARG A 5 7.12 -7.55 16.17
C ARG A 5 6.77 -6.98 14.79
N PRO A 6 5.52 -6.55 14.51
CA PRO A 6 5.17 -5.95 13.22
C PRO A 6 5.90 -4.64 12.92
N VAL A 7 6.28 -3.84 13.93
CA VAL A 7 6.92 -2.54 13.69
C VAL A 7 8.42 -2.61 13.41
N TYR A 8 9.11 -3.68 13.85
CA TYR A 8 10.58 -3.76 13.72
C TYR A 8 11.11 -3.63 12.29
N PRO A 9 10.54 -4.30 11.26
CA PRO A 9 11.05 -4.15 9.92
C PRO A 9 10.96 -2.70 9.43
N PHE A 10 9.85 -2.00 9.76
CA PHE A 10 9.63 -0.60 9.38
C PHE A 10 10.58 0.35 10.10
N LEU A 11 10.85 0.12 11.38
CA LEU A 11 11.84 0.92 12.12
C LEU A 11 13.25 0.72 11.58
N LEU A 12 13.62 -0.50 11.19
CA LEU A 12 14.90 -0.77 10.53
C LEU A 12 14.98 -0.05 9.17
N GLY A 13 13.94 -0.16 8.35
CA GLY A 13 13.86 0.55 7.07
C GLY A 13 13.95 2.07 7.24
N LEU A 14 13.27 2.62 8.23
CA LEU A 14 13.35 4.04 8.56
C LEU A 14 14.76 4.44 9.02
N GLY A 15 15.38 3.62 9.87
CA GLY A 15 16.77 3.82 10.30
C GLY A 15 17.74 3.85 9.12
N PHE A 16 17.53 3.03 8.08
CA PHE A 16 18.36 3.04 6.88
C PHE A 16 18.24 4.35 6.10
N ILE A 17 17.02 4.87 5.90
CA ILE A 17 16.83 6.16 5.19
C ILE A 17 17.39 7.31 6.02
N LEU A 18 17.20 7.30 7.34
CA LEU A 18 17.75 8.32 8.24
C LEU A 18 19.28 8.29 8.33
N TRP A 19 19.92 7.17 8.00
CA TRP A 19 21.38 7.09 7.95
C TRP A 19 21.95 7.60 6.61
N SER A 20 21.14 7.70 5.56
CA SER A 20 21.58 8.32 4.30
C SER A 20 21.76 9.83 4.48
N THR A 21 22.93 10.32 4.10
CA THR A 21 23.20 11.77 4.12
C THR A 21 22.36 12.50 3.07
N THR A 22 22.11 11.86 1.93
CA THR A 22 21.26 12.37 0.84
C THR A 22 19.80 12.50 1.28
N PHE A 23 19.27 11.54 2.03
CA PHE A 23 17.83 11.47 2.34
C PHE A 23 17.45 11.95 3.74
N LEU A 24 18.40 12.25 4.63
CA LEU A 24 18.14 12.60 6.03
C LEU A 24 17.04 13.66 6.19
N LYS A 25 17.14 14.78 5.45
CA LYS A 25 16.17 15.89 5.54
C LYS A 25 14.76 15.45 5.11
N LEU A 26 14.65 14.79 3.95
CA LEU A 26 13.38 14.24 3.44
C LEU A 26 12.77 13.21 4.40
N ALA A 27 13.60 12.32 4.92
CA ALA A 27 13.21 11.27 5.85
C ALA A 27 12.68 11.82 7.17
N LEU A 28 13.34 12.84 7.74
CA LEU A 28 12.88 13.51 8.95
C LEU A 28 11.54 14.22 8.72
N LEU A 29 11.42 15.01 7.64
CA LEU A 29 10.19 15.72 7.31
C LEU A 29 9.02 14.74 7.08
N ASN A 30 9.24 13.68 6.31
CA ASN A 30 8.24 12.65 6.10
C ASN A 30 7.89 11.93 7.40
N SER A 31 8.88 11.57 8.23
CA SER A 31 8.62 10.89 9.51
C SER A 31 7.76 11.74 10.45
N LEU A 32 8.06 13.03 10.58
CA LEU A 32 7.28 13.98 11.37
C LEU A 32 5.88 14.16 10.78
N GLY A 33 5.77 14.26 9.46
CA GLY A 33 4.51 14.35 8.74
C GLY A 33 3.62 13.11 8.94
N GLN A 34 4.17 11.90 8.75
CA GLN A 34 3.46 10.65 8.98
C GLN A 34 3.06 10.50 10.46
N LEU A 35 3.94 10.86 11.39
CA LEU A 35 3.64 10.84 12.82
C LEU A 35 2.45 11.75 13.15
N ALA A 36 2.47 12.99 12.68
CA ALA A 36 1.38 13.95 12.89
C ALA A 36 0.06 13.44 12.27
N LEU A 37 0.12 13.03 11.00
CA LEU A 37 -1.03 12.51 10.26
C LEU A 37 -1.63 11.27 10.95
N PHE A 38 -0.82 10.26 11.23
CA PHE A 38 -1.30 9.03 11.86
C PHE A 38 -1.75 9.26 13.30
N THR A 39 -1.14 10.17 14.04
CA THR A 39 -1.62 10.49 15.40
C THR A 39 -3.04 11.06 15.33
N VAL A 40 -3.25 12.09 14.49
CA VAL A 40 -4.51 12.85 14.43
C VAL A 40 -5.61 12.06 13.72
N VAL A 41 -5.32 11.46 12.56
CA VAL A 41 -6.32 10.87 11.66
C VAL A 41 -6.57 9.39 11.97
N VAL A 42 -5.62 8.71 12.63
CA VAL A 42 -5.69 7.24 12.83
C VAL A 42 -5.71 6.89 14.31
N CYS A 43 -4.66 7.20 15.07
CA CYS A 43 -4.46 6.71 16.44
C CYS A 43 -5.50 7.27 17.41
N ILE A 44 -5.76 8.59 17.37
CA ILE A 44 -6.80 9.22 18.22
C ILE A 44 -8.20 8.67 17.89
N PRO A 45 -8.64 8.61 16.61
CA PRO A 45 -9.92 7.98 16.27
C PRO A 45 -10.01 6.50 16.67
N ILE A 46 -8.96 5.71 16.47
CA ILE A 46 -8.90 4.31 16.91
C ILE A 46 -9.06 4.23 18.43
N TRP A 47 -8.37 5.06 19.20
CA TRP A 47 -8.45 5.06 20.65
C TRP A 47 -9.86 5.37 21.14
N ARG A 48 -10.55 6.33 20.50
CA ARG A 48 -11.92 6.72 20.86
C ARG A 48 -12.99 5.71 20.43
N THR A 49 -12.83 5.09 19.27
CA THR A 49 -13.90 4.29 18.63
C THR A 49 -13.65 2.79 18.71
N GLY A 50 -12.41 2.38 18.98
CA GLY A 50 -11.96 1.00 18.86
C GLY A 50 -11.99 0.44 17.44
N ARG A 51 -12.10 1.28 16.40
CA ARG A 51 -12.22 0.88 14.99
C ARG A 51 -10.91 1.08 14.23
N MET A 52 -10.35 0.01 13.69
CA MET A 52 -9.11 0.08 12.90
C MET A 52 -9.31 0.67 11.50
N SER A 53 -10.54 0.69 10.98
CA SER A 53 -10.88 1.24 9.65
C SER A 53 -10.39 2.67 9.37
N TYR A 54 -10.05 3.47 10.38
CA TYR A 54 -9.44 4.79 10.17
C TYR A 54 -8.06 4.74 9.51
N VAL A 55 -7.34 3.60 9.60
CA VAL A 55 -6.10 3.35 8.85
C VAL A 55 -6.31 3.50 7.35
N ASP A 56 -7.49 3.12 6.84
CA ASP A 56 -7.81 3.24 5.41
C ASP A 56 -7.95 4.69 4.93
N ILE A 57 -8.07 5.65 5.86
CA ILE A 57 -7.94 7.08 5.56
C ILE A 57 -6.48 7.49 5.68
N GLY A 58 -5.83 7.21 6.82
CA GLY A 58 -4.48 7.68 7.09
C GLY A 58 -3.42 7.17 6.11
N TRP A 59 -3.48 5.89 5.74
CA TRP A 59 -2.50 5.29 4.84
C TRP A 59 -2.43 5.96 3.46
N PRO A 60 -3.53 6.07 2.69
CA PRO A 60 -3.47 6.71 1.37
C PRO A 60 -3.23 8.22 1.43
N TRP A 61 -3.73 8.92 2.45
CA TRP A 61 -3.40 10.34 2.65
C TRP A 61 -1.94 10.53 3.07
N GLY A 62 -1.32 9.53 3.69
CA GLY A 62 0.10 9.51 3.96
C GLY A 62 0.95 9.38 2.69
N LEU A 63 0.45 8.70 1.64
CA LEU A 63 1.09 8.73 0.32
C LEU A 63 0.99 10.10 -0.35
N VAL A 64 -0.17 10.76 -0.26
CA VAL A 64 -0.33 12.14 -0.74
C VAL A 64 0.67 13.07 -0.04
N LEU A 65 0.77 12.96 1.28
CA LEU A 65 1.74 13.72 2.07
C LEU A 65 3.19 13.42 1.66
N LEU A 66 3.53 12.15 1.48
CA LEU A 66 4.86 11.72 1.03
C LEU A 66 5.21 12.35 -0.34
N GLY A 67 4.29 12.34 -1.30
CA GLY A 67 4.50 12.96 -2.61
C GLY A 67 4.65 14.48 -2.51
N ILE A 68 3.87 15.16 -1.68
CA ILE A 68 4.01 16.61 -1.45
C ILE A 68 5.38 16.93 -0.84
N ILE A 69 5.78 16.20 0.20
CA ILE A 69 7.08 16.40 0.85
C ILE A 69 8.22 16.14 -0.13
N SER A 70 8.12 15.05 -0.91
CA SER A 70 9.11 14.74 -1.95
C SER A 70 9.24 15.89 -2.94
N PHE A 71 8.14 16.36 -3.53
CA PHE A 71 8.19 17.43 -4.53
C PHE A 71 8.74 18.76 -3.97
N CYS A 72 8.31 19.14 -2.77
CA CYS A 72 8.67 20.43 -2.20
C CYS A 72 10.09 20.49 -1.64
N PHE A 73 10.68 19.35 -1.26
CA PHE A 73 11.92 19.32 -0.48
C PHE A 73 13.02 18.43 -1.06
N SER A 74 12.79 17.72 -2.18
CA SER A 74 13.85 16.99 -2.87
C SER A 74 14.77 17.94 -3.62
N ASP A 75 16.08 17.67 -3.56
CA ASP A 75 17.10 18.50 -4.21
C ASP A 75 17.49 18.00 -5.63
N GLY A 76 16.74 17.05 -6.19
CA GLY A 76 17.00 16.48 -7.53
C GLY A 76 16.41 17.30 -8.68
N TYR A 77 16.45 16.75 -9.89
CA TYR A 77 15.89 17.39 -11.08
C TYR A 77 14.37 17.54 -10.93
N TRP A 78 13.89 18.78 -11.07
CA TRP A 78 12.49 19.14 -10.80
C TRP A 78 11.48 18.27 -11.55
N LEU A 79 11.78 17.85 -12.79
CA LEU A 79 10.86 17.05 -13.59
C LEU A 79 10.77 15.61 -13.08
N ARG A 80 11.90 14.99 -12.67
CA ARG A 80 11.92 13.67 -12.03
C ARG A 80 11.11 13.70 -10.74
N SER A 81 11.37 14.71 -9.90
CA SER A 81 10.65 14.92 -8.65
C SER A 81 9.16 15.14 -8.88
N LEU A 82 8.77 15.96 -9.86
CA LEU A 82 7.38 16.19 -10.23
C LEU A 82 6.69 14.90 -10.67
N ILE A 83 7.32 14.11 -11.54
CA ILE A 83 6.75 12.87 -12.08
C ILE A 83 6.50 11.86 -10.95
N VAL A 84 7.53 11.53 -10.16
CA VAL A 84 7.38 10.51 -9.11
C VAL A 84 6.44 10.97 -7.99
N SER A 85 6.47 12.26 -7.65
CA SER A 85 5.55 12.82 -6.65
C SER A 85 4.11 12.81 -7.16
N SER A 86 3.88 13.15 -8.42
CA SER A 86 2.55 13.09 -9.05
C SER A 86 2.02 11.66 -9.07
N VAL A 87 2.87 10.69 -9.43
CA VAL A 87 2.52 9.26 -9.39
C VAL A 87 2.01 8.86 -8.01
N VAL A 88 2.75 9.17 -6.94
CA VAL A 88 2.37 8.77 -5.59
C VAL A 88 1.17 9.54 -5.05
N ILE A 89 1.03 10.82 -5.40
CA ILE A 89 -0.16 11.61 -5.09
C ILE A 89 -1.40 11.00 -5.77
N LEU A 90 -1.31 10.57 -7.03
CA LEU A 90 -2.43 9.97 -7.75
C LEU A 90 -2.88 8.63 -7.12
N ILE A 91 -1.93 7.79 -6.71
CA ILE A 91 -2.22 6.54 -5.98
C ILE A 91 -2.98 6.87 -4.67
N GLY A 92 -2.41 7.79 -3.88
CA GLY A 92 -2.97 8.20 -2.59
C GLY A 92 -4.36 8.85 -2.72
N LEU A 93 -4.55 9.76 -3.68
CA LEU A 93 -5.84 10.43 -3.89
C LEU A 93 -6.94 9.45 -4.31
N ARG A 94 -6.65 8.50 -5.20
CA ARG A 94 -7.64 7.51 -5.66
C ARG A 94 -8.26 6.75 -4.49
N MET A 95 -7.42 6.22 -3.61
CA MET A 95 -7.85 5.46 -2.43
C MET A 95 -8.38 6.37 -1.32
N GLY A 96 -7.70 7.49 -1.07
CA GLY A 96 -8.01 8.43 0.01
C GLY A 96 -9.35 9.13 -0.17
N LEU A 97 -9.70 9.52 -1.40
CA LEU A 97 -11.02 10.08 -1.70
C LEU A 97 -12.13 9.04 -1.51
N GLY A 98 -11.88 7.79 -1.91
CA GLY A 98 -12.77 6.66 -1.66
C GLY A 98 -13.00 6.43 -0.16
N ALA A 99 -11.93 6.46 0.63
CA ALA A 99 -11.98 6.30 2.08
C ALA A 99 -12.75 7.43 2.77
N LEU A 100 -12.50 8.70 2.38
CA LEU A 100 -13.26 9.85 2.90
C LEU A 100 -14.74 9.77 2.55
N LYS A 101 -15.07 9.33 1.32
CA LYS A 101 -16.47 9.09 0.92
C LYS A 101 -17.10 8.01 1.78
N MET A 102 -16.41 6.89 2.03
CA MET A 102 -16.93 5.83 2.89
C MET A 102 -17.14 6.30 4.33
N TRP A 103 -16.22 7.11 4.86
CA TRP A 103 -16.33 7.71 6.18
C TRP A 103 -17.55 8.61 6.30
N ARG A 104 -17.75 9.55 5.36
CA ARG A 104 -18.92 10.44 5.33
C ARG A 104 -20.25 9.69 5.22
N LEU A 105 -20.25 8.51 4.61
CA LEU A 105 -21.43 7.65 4.49
C LEU A 105 -21.64 6.72 5.70
N GLY A 106 -20.85 6.87 6.77
CA GLY A 106 -21.00 6.09 8.00
C GLY A 106 -20.46 4.65 7.91
N PHE A 107 -19.76 4.26 6.83
CA PHE A 107 -19.27 2.88 6.69
C PHE A 107 -18.21 2.50 7.73
N LEU A 108 -17.52 3.48 8.32
CA LEU A 108 -16.48 3.28 9.34
C LEU A 108 -17.04 3.12 10.76
N GLU A 109 -18.35 3.30 10.98
CA GLU A 109 -19.00 2.99 12.26
C GLU A 109 -18.93 1.49 12.60
N LYS A 110 -18.83 0.67 11.54
CA LYS A 110 -18.59 -0.77 11.61
C LYS A 110 -17.15 -1.07 11.18
N GLU A 111 -16.56 -2.05 11.85
CA GLU A 111 -15.21 -2.52 11.51
C GLU A 111 -15.24 -3.28 10.19
N PHE A 112 -14.27 -3.02 9.29
CA PHE A 112 -14.17 -3.78 8.05
C PHE A 112 -13.78 -5.24 8.30
N PRO A 113 -14.23 -6.19 7.45
CA PRO A 113 -13.96 -7.61 7.65
C PRO A 113 -12.47 -7.95 7.84
N ARG A 114 -11.55 -7.33 7.09
CA ARG A 114 -10.10 -7.55 7.26
C ARG A 114 -9.59 -7.26 8.67
N TYR A 115 -10.11 -6.25 9.35
CA TYR A 115 -9.72 -5.91 10.72
C TYR A 115 -10.44 -6.76 11.76
N GLN A 116 -11.61 -7.30 11.43
CA GLN A 116 -12.24 -8.35 12.24
C GLN A 116 -11.41 -9.64 12.20
N TYR A 117 -10.90 -10.01 11.02
CA TYR A 117 -9.98 -11.14 10.86
C TYR A 117 -8.69 -10.93 11.66
N GLN A 118 -8.11 -9.73 11.62
CA GLN A 118 -6.88 -9.41 12.36
C GLN A 118 -7.05 -9.61 13.89
N ARG A 119 -8.25 -9.38 14.44
CA ARG A 119 -8.54 -9.67 15.85
C ARG A 119 -8.53 -11.16 16.17
N ILE A 120 -8.82 -12.03 15.20
CA ILE A 120 -8.70 -13.49 15.35
C ILE A 120 -7.21 -13.86 15.40
N VAL A 121 -6.42 -13.35 14.45
CA VAL A 121 -4.96 -13.56 14.41
C VAL A 121 -4.30 -13.11 15.70
N TRP A 122 -4.66 -11.94 16.23
CA TRP A 122 -4.13 -11.47 17.51
C TRP A 122 -4.41 -12.42 18.67
N LYS A 123 -5.60 -13.03 18.72
CA LYS A 123 -5.92 -14.03 19.77
C LYS A 123 -5.05 -15.27 19.64
N GLU A 124 -4.86 -15.76 18.42
CA GLU A 124 -3.99 -16.91 18.13
C GLU A 124 -2.51 -16.62 18.49
N GLU A 125 -2.07 -15.36 18.33
CA GLU A 125 -0.74 -14.90 18.73
C GLU A 125 -0.59 -14.61 20.25
N GLY A 126 -1.65 -14.79 21.04
CA GLY A 126 -1.67 -14.50 22.48
C GLY A 126 -1.71 -13.00 22.83
N LYS A 127 -2.14 -12.14 21.91
CA LYS A 127 -2.29 -10.69 22.14
C LYS A 127 -3.62 -10.39 22.85
N ASN A 128 -3.61 -10.47 24.18
CA ASN A 128 -4.79 -10.24 25.03
C ASN A 128 -5.22 -8.76 25.15
N ASN A 129 -4.33 -7.79 24.93
CA ASN A 129 -4.64 -6.36 24.96
C ASN A 129 -4.95 -5.85 23.56
N THR A 130 -6.23 -5.87 23.19
CA THR A 130 -6.69 -5.44 21.87
C THR A 130 -6.46 -3.94 21.61
N ALA A 131 -6.57 -3.09 22.64
CA ALA A 131 -6.35 -1.65 22.48
C ALA A 131 -4.89 -1.34 22.11
N LEU A 132 -3.94 -2.03 22.75
CA LEU A 132 -2.53 -1.93 22.39
C LEU A 132 -2.27 -2.49 20.97
N ALA A 133 -2.82 -3.66 20.65
CA ALA A 133 -2.64 -4.27 19.33
C ALA A 133 -3.13 -3.37 18.19
N LEU A 134 -4.28 -2.71 18.39
CA LEU A 134 -4.83 -1.73 17.45
C LEU A 134 -3.86 -0.57 17.20
N GLN A 135 -3.30 0.02 18.26
CA GLN A 135 -2.38 1.15 18.13
C GLN A 135 -1.07 0.74 17.46
N ILE A 136 -0.51 -0.43 17.80
CA ILE A 136 0.74 -0.90 17.22
C ILE A 136 0.58 -1.22 15.73
N ASP A 137 -0.48 -1.94 15.34
CA ASP A 137 -0.70 -2.26 13.93
C ASP A 137 -1.07 -0.99 13.12
N ALA A 138 -1.69 0.02 13.74
CA ALA A 138 -1.94 1.32 13.12
C ALA A 138 -0.65 2.13 12.90
N ILE A 139 0.23 2.18 13.90
CA ILE A 139 1.54 2.84 13.80
C ILE A 139 2.41 2.15 12.75
N ALA A 140 2.37 0.82 12.66
CA ALA A 140 3.10 0.07 11.62
C ALA A 140 2.75 0.53 10.20
N GLN A 141 1.48 0.87 9.94
CA GLN A 141 1.04 1.38 8.63
C GLN A 141 1.58 2.78 8.33
N GLY A 142 1.71 3.65 9.35
CA GLY A 142 2.35 4.95 9.20
C GLY A 142 3.86 4.83 9.00
N LEU A 143 4.49 3.90 9.72
CA LEU A 143 5.89 3.57 9.51
C LEU A 143 6.15 2.98 8.13
N ALA A 144 5.20 2.27 7.52
CA ALA A 144 5.30 1.84 6.11
C ALA A 144 5.50 3.00 5.15
N ASN A 145 4.69 4.06 5.30
CA ASN A 145 4.81 5.30 4.53
C ASN A 145 6.10 6.08 4.87
N ALA A 146 6.55 6.03 6.13
CA ALA A 146 7.77 6.69 6.57
C ALA A 146 9.06 5.98 6.10
N SER A 147 8.98 4.67 5.84
CA SER A 147 10.11 3.81 5.51
C SER A 147 10.04 3.31 4.07
N PHE A 148 9.65 2.06 3.83
CA PHE A 148 9.97 1.42 2.56
C PHE A 148 9.22 1.96 1.36
N LEU A 149 8.01 2.46 1.59
CA LEU A 149 7.25 3.13 0.55
C LEU A 149 7.86 4.48 0.16
N ALA A 150 8.76 5.03 0.97
CA ALA A 150 9.51 6.24 0.64
C ALA A 150 10.78 5.98 -0.17
N PHE A 151 11.38 4.78 -0.15
CA PHE A 151 12.63 4.49 -0.88
C PHE A 151 12.55 4.83 -2.37
N PRO A 152 11.64 4.24 -3.18
CA PRO A 152 11.64 4.51 -4.61
C PRO A 152 11.35 5.98 -4.92
N ILE A 153 10.59 6.67 -4.05
CA ILE A 153 10.20 8.06 -4.22
C ILE A 153 11.41 8.96 -4.00
N PHE A 154 12.07 8.83 -2.85
CA PHE A 154 13.22 9.66 -2.51
C PHE A 154 14.40 9.40 -3.44
N ILE A 155 14.63 8.15 -3.82
CA ILE A 155 15.69 7.76 -4.75
C ILE A 155 15.46 8.40 -6.12
N ILE A 156 14.25 8.33 -6.68
CA ILE A 156 13.95 8.97 -7.98
C ILE A 156 13.99 10.50 -7.86
N ALA A 157 13.34 11.06 -6.85
CA ALA A 157 13.15 12.50 -6.71
C ALA A 157 14.45 13.27 -6.42
N SER A 158 15.44 12.62 -5.81
CA SER A 158 16.72 13.26 -5.47
C SER A 158 17.78 13.08 -6.57
N ASN A 159 17.47 12.40 -7.67
CA ASN A 159 18.38 12.29 -8.80
C ASN A 159 18.40 13.60 -9.60
N GLY A 160 19.57 14.24 -9.70
CA GLY A 160 19.81 15.48 -10.43
C GLY A 160 19.97 15.33 -11.95
N ASP A 161 20.10 14.11 -12.46
CA ASP A 161 20.30 13.85 -13.89
C ASP A 161 19.08 14.28 -14.71
N GLN A 162 19.31 15.03 -15.79
CA GLN A 162 18.23 15.49 -16.68
C GLN A 162 17.76 14.43 -17.68
N GLU A 163 18.62 13.46 -17.98
CA GLU A 163 18.33 12.38 -18.91
C GLU A 163 17.56 11.25 -18.24
N PHE A 164 16.49 10.79 -18.87
CA PHE A 164 15.71 9.63 -18.42
C PHE A 164 16.24 8.36 -19.06
N LEU A 165 16.58 7.35 -18.24
CA LEU A 165 17.03 6.06 -18.76
C LEU A 165 15.84 5.18 -19.17
N VAL A 166 16.07 4.29 -20.14
CA VAL A 166 15.03 3.37 -20.66
C VAL A 166 14.36 2.58 -19.53
N LEU A 167 15.14 2.10 -18.55
CA LEU A 167 14.61 1.32 -17.43
C LEU A 167 13.62 2.14 -16.56
N GLU A 168 13.86 3.45 -16.42
CA GLU A 168 12.96 4.35 -15.73
C GLU A 168 11.61 4.47 -16.45
N ILE A 169 11.67 4.65 -17.76
CA ILE A 169 10.47 4.73 -18.62
C ILE A 169 9.69 3.41 -18.56
N VAL A 170 10.36 2.26 -18.58
CA VAL A 170 9.71 0.94 -18.43
C VAL A 170 8.96 0.86 -17.10
N GLY A 171 9.59 1.28 -15.99
CA GLY A 171 8.94 1.31 -14.68
C GLY A 171 7.70 2.20 -14.64
N LEU A 172 7.76 3.39 -15.25
CA LEU A 172 6.61 4.31 -15.35
C LEU A 172 5.49 3.75 -16.24
N VAL A 173 5.81 3.06 -17.35
CA VAL A 173 4.81 2.39 -18.19
C VAL A 173 4.11 1.26 -17.43
N ILE A 174 4.88 0.44 -16.69
CA ILE A 174 4.31 -0.60 -15.82
C ILE A 174 3.34 0.04 -14.81
N TRP A 175 3.75 1.15 -14.19
CA TRP A 175 2.89 1.88 -13.26
C TRP A 175 1.59 2.35 -13.91
N ILE A 176 1.62 2.97 -15.10
CA ILE A 176 0.41 3.41 -15.82
C ILE A 176 -0.53 2.23 -16.08
N LEU A 177 -0.01 1.14 -16.63
CA LEU A 177 -0.79 -0.05 -16.95
C LEU A 177 -1.41 -0.67 -15.68
N ALA A 178 -0.66 -0.71 -14.60
CA ALA A 178 -1.11 -1.20 -13.31
C ALA A 178 -2.22 -0.31 -12.72
N PHE A 179 -2.04 1.01 -12.70
CA PHE A 179 -3.04 1.96 -12.23
C PHE A 179 -4.36 1.87 -13.02
N LEU A 180 -4.27 1.70 -14.34
CA LEU A 180 -5.43 1.48 -15.21
C LEU A 180 -6.11 0.14 -14.91
N MET A 181 -5.33 -0.95 -14.82
CA MET A 181 -5.85 -2.28 -14.49
C MET A 181 -6.58 -2.27 -13.16
N GLU A 182 -6.02 -1.61 -12.14
CA GLU A 182 -6.65 -1.49 -10.84
C GLU A 182 -7.98 -0.72 -10.91
N SER A 183 -7.98 0.43 -11.57
CA SER A 183 -9.17 1.27 -11.76
C SER A 183 -10.28 0.52 -12.49
N ILE A 184 -9.93 -0.27 -13.51
CA ILE A 184 -10.86 -1.14 -14.24
C ILE A 184 -11.40 -2.25 -13.35
N ALA A 185 -10.54 -2.92 -12.58
CA ALA A 185 -10.94 -3.98 -11.67
C ALA A 185 -11.94 -3.49 -10.59
N ASP A 186 -11.67 -2.34 -9.98
CA ASP A 186 -12.55 -1.74 -8.98
C ASP A 186 -13.87 -1.29 -9.61
N PHE A 187 -13.84 -0.67 -10.80
CA PHE A 187 -15.06 -0.29 -11.52
C PHE A 187 -15.92 -1.50 -11.86
N GLN A 188 -15.32 -2.59 -12.37
CA GLN A 188 -16.02 -3.84 -12.65
C GLN A 188 -16.73 -4.39 -11.41
N LYS A 189 -16.05 -4.40 -10.26
CA LYS A 189 -16.62 -4.88 -8.99
C LYS A 189 -17.77 -4.00 -8.51
N VAL A 190 -17.61 -2.67 -8.53
CA VAL A 190 -18.66 -1.74 -8.11
C VAL A 190 -19.88 -1.86 -9.02
N ARG A 191 -19.67 -1.94 -10.34
CA ARG A 191 -20.75 -2.12 -11.32
C ARG A 191 -21.49 -3.42 -11.09
N PHE A 192 -20.77 -4.54 -10.96
CA PHE A 192 -21.35 -5.85 -10.67
C PHE A 192 -22.20 -5.83 -9.40
N LEU A 193 -21.69 -5.28 -8.31
CA LEU A 193 -22.42 -5.21 -7.04
C LEU A 193 -23.71 -4.35 -7.14
N LYS A 194 -23.68 -3.27 -7.91
CA LYS A 194 -24.86 -2.43 -8.16
C LYS A 194 -25.91 -3.16 -8.99
N GLU A 195 -25.49 -3.85 -10.06
CA GLU A 195 -26.38 -4.63 -10.92
C GLU A 195 -27.04 -5.77 -10.15
N MET A 196 -26.26 -6.56 -9.39
CA MET A 196 -26.80 -7.65 -8.56
C MET A 196 -27.76 -7.14 -7.47
N LYS A 197 -27.46 -5.98 -6.86
CA LYS A 197 -28.38 -5.34 -5.90
C LYS A 197 -29.70 -4.94 -6.56
N ARG A 198 -29.68 -4.40 -7.78
CA ARG A 198 -30.88 -4.01 -8.54
C ARG A 198 -31.74 -5.23 -8.89
N GLU A 199 -31.11 -6.37 -9.16
CA GLU A 199 -31.79 -7.65 -9.47
C GLU A 199 -32.27 -8.40 -8.21
N GLY A 200 -32.09 -7.86 -7.01
CA GLY A 200 -32.43 -8.55 -5.76
C GLY A 200 -31.51 -9.75 -5.44
N LYS A 201 -30.45 -9.94 -6.24
CA LYS A 201 -29.48 -11.03 -6.05
C LYS A 201 -28.42 -10.62 -5.04
N HIS A 202 -28.60 -11.02 -3.80
CA HIS A 202 -27.60 -10.84 -2.76
C HIS A 202 -26.53 -11.94 -2.81
N ARG A 203 -25.38 -11.68 -2.17
CA ARG A 203 -24.34 -12.70 -1.92
C ARG A 203 -23.68 -13.32 -3.17
N GLN A 204 -23.76 -12.64 -4.31
CA GLN A 204 -23.18 -13.09 -5.58
C GLN A 204 -21.65 -12.90 -5.63
N VAL A 205 -20.97 -13.78 -6.36
CA VAL A 205 -19.52 -13.74 -6.60
C VAL A 205 -19.23 -12.91 -7.84
N CYS A 206 -18.37 -11.89 -7.72
CA CYS A 206 -17.93 -11.09 -8.85
C CYS A 206 -16.95 -11.91 -9.70
N ASN A 207 -17.44 -12.47 -10.79
CA ASN A 207 -16.67 -13.30 -11.73
C ASN A 207 -16.77 -12.75 -13.16
N VAL A 208 -16.54 -11.44 -13.32
CA VAL A 208 -16.65 -10.71 -14.59
C VAL A 208 -15.36 -9.97 -14.92
N GLY A 209 -15.04 -9.81 -16.21
CA GLY A 209 -13.85 -9.09 -16.66
C GLY A 209 -12.55 -9.65 -16.07
N LEU A 210 -11.74 -8.80 -15.45
CA LEU A 210 -10.47 -9.18 -14.83
C LEU A 210 -10.66 -10.18 -13.68
N TRP A 211 -11.82 -10.13 -13.02
CA TRP A 211 -12.14 -11.05 -11.93
C TRP A 211 -12.29 -12.51 -12.40
N LYS A 212 -12.41 -12.77 -13.71
CA LYS A 212 -12.41 -14.15 -14.23
C LYS A 212 -11.04 -14.83 -14.16
N TYR A 213 -9.98 -14.04 -14.25
CA TYR A 213 -8.60 -14.51 -14.38
C TYR A 213 -7.80 -14.39 -13.08
N CYS A 214 -8.29 -13.58 -12.14
CA CYS A 214 -7.72 -13.39 -10.82
C CYS A 214 -8.84 -13.05 -9.83
N ARG A 215 -8.79 -13.59 -8.61
CA ARG A 215 -9.75 -13.26 -7.54
C ARG A 215 -9.50 -11.90 -6.91
N HIS A 216 -8.30 -11.36 -7.05
CA HIS A 216 -7.91 -10.06 -6.53
C HIS A 216 -7.09 -9.25 -7.57
N PRO A 217 -7.67 -8.95 -8.75
CA PRO A 217 -6.94 -8.28 -9.82
C PRO A 217 -6.53 -6.85 -9.44
N ASN A 218 -7.32 -6.20 -8.58
CA ASN A 218 -6.99 -4.89 -8.03
C ASN A 218 -5.79 -4.95 -7.08
N TYR A 219 -5.69 -5.97 -6.21
CA TYR A 219 -4.51 -6.12 -5.35
C TYR A 219 -3.25 -6.49 -6.13
N PHE A 220 -3.36 -7.30 -7.18
CA PHE A 220 -2.24 -7.54 -8.07
C PHE A 220 -1.76 -6.26 -8.75
N ALA A 221 -2.70 -5.47 -9.26
CA ALA A 221 -2.41 -4.20 -9.90
C ALA A 221 -1.76 -3.19 -8.94
N GLU A 222 -2.26 -3.06 -7.70
CA GLU A 222 -1.61 -2.25 -6.65
C GLU A 222 -0.17 -2.74 -6.38
N TRP A 223 0.07 -4.05 -6.32
CA TRP A 223 1.44 -4.55 -6.20
C TRP A 223 2.30 -4.16 -7.41
N MET A 224 1.77 -4.24 -8.63
CA MET A 224 2.49 -3.85 -9.85
C MET A 224 2.76 -2.34 -9.93
N VAL A 225 1.92 -1.49 -9.34
CA VAL A 225 2.17 -0.05 -9.17
C VAL A 225 3.49 0.18 -8.42
N TRP A 226 3.70 -0.52 -7.31
CA TRP A 226 4.95 -0.42 -6.54
C TRP A 226 6.14 -1.07 -7.24
N ASN A 227 5.94 -2.18 -7.96
CA ASN A 227 7.03 -2.76 -8.76
C ASN A 227 7.46 -1.84 -9.91
N GLY A 228 6.53 -1.13 -10.54
CA GLY A 228 6.85 -0.10 -11.52
C GLY A 228 7.76 0.98 -10.94
N LEU A 229 7.44 1.48 -9.75
CA LEU A 229 8.27 2.45 -9.02
C LEU A 229 9.63 1.89 -8.60
N VAL A 230 9.69 0.63 -8.15
CA VAL A 230 10.96 -0.04 -7.81
C VAL A 230 11.85 -0.14 -9.04
N ILE A 231 11.31 -0.57 -10.19
CA ILE A 231 12.05 -0.64 -11.46
C ILE A 231 12.51 0.75 -11.88
N ALA A 232 11.63 1.75 -11.77
CA ALA A 232 11.96 3.12 -12.15
C ALA A 232 13.06 3.74 -11.28
N ALA A 233 13.19 3.30 -10.03
CA ALA A 233 14.20 3.78 -9.09
C ALA A 233 15.59 3.16 -9.31
N ILE A 234 15.71 2.07 -10.08
CA ILE A 234 16.99 1.37 -10.26
C ILE A 234 18.08 2.30 -10.84
N PRO A 235 17.85 3.04 -11.95
CA PRO A 235 18.83 4.01 -12.46
C PRO A 235 19.35 4.99 -11.41
N SER A 236 18.44 5.62 -10.67
CA SER A 236 18.79 6.59 -9.63
C SER A 236 19.47 5.95 -8.43
N TRP A 237 19.14 4.71 -8.09
CA TRP A 237 19.86 3.98 -7.04
C TRP A 237 21.30 3.67 -7.48
N LEU A 238 21.51 3.28 -8.73
CA LEU A 238 22.85 3.04 -9.26
C LEU A 238 23.69 4.33 -9.29
N SER A 239 23.09 5.48 -9.60
CA SER A 239 23.81 6.77 -9.62
C SER A 239 24.24 7.26 -8.24
N LEU A 240 23.60 6.79 -7.15
CA LEU A 240 24.04 7.08 -5.77
C LEU A 240 25.38 6.43 -5.40
N LYS A 241 25.89 5.51 -6.23
CA LYS A 241 27.17 4.86 -5.99
C LYS A 241 28.30 5.88 -6.04
N GLY A 242 28.97 6.09 -4.90
CA GLY A 242 30.04 7.08 -4.75
C GLY A 242 29.59 8.39 -4.07
N PHE A 243 28.28 8.65 -3.97
CA PHE A 243 27.73 9.73 -3.14
C PHE A 243 27.39 9.26 -1.73
N GLU A 244 27.02 7.99 -1.58
CA GLU A 244 26.78 7.34 -0.29
C GLU A 244 27.88 6.33 0.04
N SER A 245 28.03 6.04 1.33
CA SER A 245 28.89 4.93 1.77
C SER A 245 28.38 3.59 1.22
N GLU A 246 29.29 2.66 0.92
CA GLU A 246 28.96 1.33 0.36
C GLU A 246 27.88 0.59 1.18
N PRO A 247 27.91 0.58 2.53
CA PRO A 247 26.85 -0.05 3.33
C PRO A 247 25.49 0.63 3.14
N VAL A 248 25.44 1.97 3.11
CA VAL A 248 24.19 2.73 2.90
C VAL A 248 23.64 2.45 1.50
N TRP A 249 24.49 2.50 0.47
CA TRP A 249 24.10 2.19 -0.90
C TRP A 249 23.47 0.80 -1.04
N LEU A 250 24.07 -0.23 -0.42
CA LEU A 250 23.53 -1.59 -0.41
C LEU A 250 22.18 -1.66 0.33
N LEU A 251 22.07 -1.01 1.48
CA LEU A 251 20.85 -0.96 2.28
C LEU A 251 19.70 -0.26 1.55
N LEU A 252 19.98 0.80 0.79
CA LEU A 252 19.00 1.47 -0.08
C LEU A 252 18.46 0.52 -1.16
N GLY A 253 19.33 -0.31 -1.77
CA GLY A 253 18.93 -1.33 -2.74
C GLY A 253 18.06 -2.43 -2.11
N ILE A 254 18.41 -2.90 -0.91
CA ILE A 254 17.58 -3.83 -0.13
C ILE A 254 16.24 -3.18 0.24
N GLY A 255 16.25 -1.88 0.57
CA GLY A 255 15.06 -1.08 0.86
C GLY A 255 14.08 -1.02 -0.32
N LEU A 256 14.59 -0.82 -1.54
CA LEU A 256 13.79 -0.86 -2.77
C LEU A 256 13.09 -2.22 -2.95
N LEU A 257 13.83 -3.33 -2.84
CA LEU A 257 13.24 -4.68 -2.96
C LEU A 257 12.24 -4.96 -1.83
N SER A 258 12.48 -4.39 -0.65
CA SER A 258 11.58 -4.51 0.49
C SER A 258 10.22 -3.88 0.22
N ALA A 259 10.13 -2.78 -0.54
CA ALA A 259 8.85 -2.18 -0.92
C ALA A 259 7.95 -3.20 -1.65
N SER A 260 8.47 -3.91 -2.66
CA SER A 260 7.72 -4.94 -3.38
C SER A 260 7.31 -6.11 -2.45
N LYS A 261 8.24 -6.60 -1.62
CA LYS A 261 8.00 -7.71 -0.68
C LYS A 261 6.91 -7.39 0.35
N PHE A 262 6.98 -6.21 0.97
CA PHE A 262 6.02 -5.80 2.00
C PHE A 262 4.65 -5.49 1.40
N MET A 263 4.60 -4.89 0.22
CA MET A 263 3.33 -4.71 -0.50
C MET A 263 2.69 -6.05 -0.86
N TYR A 264 3.44 -7.00 -1.41
CA TYR A 264 2.92 -8.35 -1.68
C TYR A 264 2.38 -9.01 -0.41
N THR A 265 3.17 -8.98 0.67
CA THR A 265 2.79 -9.62 1.94
C THR A 265 1.52 -9.00 2.52
N THR A 266 1.40 -7.67 2.46
CA THR A 266 0.23 -6.92 2.95
C THR A 266 -1.01 -7.24 2.11
N LEU A 267 -0.88 -7.19 0.79
CA LEU A 267 -1.97 -7.38 -0.18
C LEU A 267 -2.43 -8.84 -0.30
N VAL A 268 -1.62 -9.80 0.11
CA VAL A 268 -1.99 -11.22 0.08
C VAL A 268 -2.38 -11.73 1.47
N TYR A 269 -1.55 -11.49 2.49
CA TYR A 269 -1.66 -12.20 3.77
C TYR A 269 -2.14 -11.32 4.92
N THR A 270 -1.67 -10.08 5.04
CA THR A 270 -1.96 -9.26 6.24
C THR A 270 -3.33 -8.60 6.21
N THR A 271 -3.62 -7.78 5.19
CA THR A 271 -4.88 -7.02 5.11
C THR A 271 -5.66 -7.27 3.83
N GLY A 272 -5.04 -7.95 2.86
CA GLY A 272 -5.60 -8.15 1.53
C GLY A 272 -6.34 -9.47 1.34
N ALA A 273 -5.84 -10.32 0.45
CA ALA A 273 -6.60 -11.44 -0.12
C ALA A 273 -7.09 -12.45 0.93
N VAL A 274 -6.19 -13.03 1.73
CA VAL A 274 -6.52 -14.06 2.72
C VAL A 274 -7.59 -13.60 3.72
N PRO A 275 -7.45 -12.44 4.40
CA PRO A 275 -8.49 -11.91 5.28
C PRO A 275 -9.83 -11.65 4.57
N SER A 276 -9.78 -11.16 3.32
CA SER A 276 -10.98 -10.88 2.53
C SER A 276 -11.71 -12.14 2.10
N GLU A 277 -10.97 -13.20 1.75
CA GLU A 277 -11.54 -14.48 1.31
C GLU A 277 -12.16 -15.26 2.48
N TYR A 278 -11.57 -15.17 3.68
CA TYR A 278 -12.08 -15.82 4.90
C TYR A 278 -13.58 -15.56 5.10
N TYR A 279 -14.01 -14.31 5.00
CA TYR A 279 -15.42 -13.95 5.09
C TYR A 279 -16.20 -14.13 3.79
N SER A 280 -15.53 -14.09 2.64
CA SER A 280 -16.21 -14.26 1.34
C SER A 280 -16.76 -15.68 1.18
N VAL A 281 -16.01 -16.70 1.59
CA VAL A 281 -16.46 -18.10 1.59
C VAL A 281 -17.68 -18.31 2.48
N GLN A 282 -17.69 -17.71 3.66
CA GLN A 282 -18.83 -17.83 4.59
C GLN A 282 -20.07 -17.10 4.06
N LYS A 283 -19.86 -15.97 3.38
CA LYS A 283 -20.95 -15.10 2.91
C LYS A 283 -21.49 -15.48 1.55
N ARG A 284 -20.78 -16.22 0.70
CA ARG A 284 -21.19 -16.47 -0.69
C ARG A 284 -21.10 -17.97 -1.01
N PRO A 285 -22.22 -18.65 -1.29
CA PRO A 285 -22.24 -20.11 -1.54
C PRO A 285 -21.24 -20.54 -2.63
N ASP A 286 -21.25 -19.85 -3.77
CA ASP A 286 -20.44 -20.23 -4.95
C ASP A 286 -18.98 -19.77 -4.86
N TYR A 287 -18.56 -19.17 -3.74
CA TYR A 287 -17.20 -18.64 -3.65
C TYR A 287 -16.16 -19.75 -3.57
N LYS A 288 -16.50 -20.91 -3.00
CA LYS A 288 -15.58 -22.06 -2.93
C LYS A 288 -15.22 -22.55 -4.32
N ASP A 289 -16.20 -22.75 -5.20
CA ASP A 289 -15.99 -23.14 -6.59
C ASP A 289 -15.14 -22.09 -7.33
N TYR A 290 -15.38 -20.80 -7.05
CA TYR A 290 -14.56 -19.71 -7.59
C TYR A 290 -13.10 -19.75 -7.08
N GLN A 291 -12.86 -20.18 -5.84
CA GLN A 291 -11.50 -20.36 -5.33
C GLN A 291 -10.75 -21.53 -5.99
N GLU A 292 -11.47 -22.60 -6.33
CA GLU A 292 -10.92 -23.78 -7.01
C GLU A 292 -10.57 -23.46 -8.46
N GLN A 293 -11.40 -22.68 -9.13
CA GLN A 293 -11.27 -22.42 -10.56
C GLN A 293 -10.44 -21.18 -10.90
N THR A 294 -10.33 -20.18 -10.01
CA THR A 294 -9.65 -18.92 -10.33
C THR A 294 -8.42 -18.69 -9.43
N ASN A 295 -7.33 -18.22 -10.02
CA ASN A 295 -6.11 -17.88 -9.28
C ASN A 295 -6.37 -16.78 -8.25
N ARG A 296 -5.75 -16.87 -7.06
CA ARG A 296 -5.97 -15.88 -6.00
C ARG A 296 -5.42 -14.50 -6.37
N PHE A 297 -4.16 -14.45 -6.79
CA PHE A 297 -3.40 -13.20 -6.88
C PHE A 297 -2.77 -12.97 -8.25
N PHE A 298 -2.01 -13.94 -8.78
CA PHE A 298 -1.44 -13.81 -10.12
C PHE A 298 -2.50 -14.08 -11.19
N PRO A 299 -2.78 -13.14 -12.11
CA PRO A 299 -3.70 -13.37 -13.22
C PRO A 299 -3.26 -14.55 -14.07
N GLY A 300 -4.19 -15.41 -14.45
CA GLY A 300 -3.90 -16.55 -15.32
C GLY A 300 -5.16 -17.25 -15.81
N PRO A 301 -4.99 -18.31 -16.63
CA PRO A 301 -6.12 -19.10 -17.11
C PRO A 301 -6.87 -19.75 -15.95
N ARG A 302 -8.16 -20.00 -16.17
CA ARG A 302 -9.02 -20.70 -15.22
C ARG A 302 -8.52 -22.14 -15.06
N LYS A 303 -8.47 -22.62 -13.84
CA LYS A 303 -8.14 -24.01 -13.52
C LYS A 303 -9.34 -24.90 -13.87
N SER A 304 -9.04 -26.08 -14.42
CA SER A 304 -10.00 -27.14 -14.70
C SER A 304 -10.38 -27.89 -13.44
#